data_AF-A0A967WIJ3-F1
#
_entry.id   AF-A0A967WIJ3-F1
#
_cell.length_a   1.000
_cell.length_b   1.000
_cell.length_c   1.000
_cell.angle_alpha   90.00
_cell.angle_beta   90.00
_cell.angle_gamma   90.00
#
_symmetry.space_group_name_H-M   'P 1'
#
loop_
_entity.id
_entity.type
_entity.pdbx_description
1 polymer ?
#
loop_
_entity_poly.entity_id
_entity_poly.type
_entity_poly.pdbx_seq_one_letter_code
_entity_poly.pdbx_strand_id
1 'polypeptide(L)'
;YHTPLDRFENLDLRSVQHQGESVLALAQELADTDLSAQAAGDAAWTDILGFVVVHWSASWTMPLAILALILLLVVSVVVILRTDLGLGGLLLGLLAVFLALVLTVLLGLGLTWLLSV
;
A
#
# COMPACT_ATOMS: atom_id res chain seq x y z
N TYR A 1 -25.10 -6.06 4.68
CA TYR A 1 -25.48 -5.96 3.27
C TYR A 1 -26.13 -7.27 2.83
N HIS A 2 -27.25 -7.23 2.12
CA HIS A 2 -28.07 -8.40 1.77
C HIS A 2 -28.47 -9.28 2.97
N THR A 3 -28.73 -8.65 4.13
CA THR A 3 -29.26 -9.33 5.32
C THR A 3 -30.49 -8.58 5.82
N PRO A 4 -31.35 -9.20 6.65
CA PRO A 4 -32.47 -8.51 7.30
C PRO A 4 -32.06 -7.34 8.21
N LEU A 5 -30.76 -7.17 8.45
CA LEU A 5 -30.19 -6.04 9.20
C LEU A 5 -29.97 -4.80 8.31
N ASP A 6 -30.20 -4.88 7.01
CA ASP A 6 -30.07 -3.74 6.08
C ASP A 6 -31.35 -2.87 6.13
N ARG A 7 -31.46 -2.06 7.19
CA ARG A 7 -32.65 -1.24 7.51
C ARG A 7 -32.26 0.09 8.13
N PHE A 8 -33.16 1.07 8.06
CA PHE A 8 -32.91 2.45 8.51
C PHE A 8 -32.48 2.54 9.98
N GLU A 9 -32.97 1.64 10.84
CA GLU A 9 -32.61 1.64 12.26
C GLU A 9 -31.13 1.31 12.52
N ASN A 10 -30.44 0.68 11.55
CA ASN A 10 -29.02 0.33 11.64
C ASN A 10 -28.12 1.30 10.86
N LEU A 11 -28.68 2.41 10.35
CA LEU A 11 -27.98 3.40 9.55
C LEU A 11 -27.50 4.56 10.44
N ASP A 12 -26.20 4.85 10.41
CA ASP A 12 -25.64 6.03 11.08
C ASP A 12 -25.75 7.25 10.16
N LEU A 13 -26.61 8.20 10.53
CA LEU A 13 -26.83 9.43 9.75
C LEU A 13 -25.55 10.26 9.61
N ARG A 14 -24.60 10.18 10.54
CA ARG A 14 -23.31 10.88 10.43
C ARG A 14 -22.47 10.27 9.31
N SER A 15 -22.49 8.95 9.15
CA SER A 15 -21.80 8.29 8.05
C SER A 15 -22.39 8.67 6.69
N VAL A 16 -23.72 8.76 6.60
CA VAL A 16 -24.40 9.20 5.36
C VAL A 16 -24.08 10.66 5.05
N GLN A 17 -24.16 11.54 6.04
CA GLN A 17 -23.80 12.95 5.87
C GLN A 17 -22.34 13.11 5.42
N HIS A 18 -21.41 12.39 6.06
CA HIS A 18 -19.98 12.44 5.72
C HIS A 18 -19.71 11.93 4.29
N GLN A 19 -20.38 10.85 3.86
CA GLN A 19 -20.31 10.39 2.47
C GLN A 19 -20.88 11.43 1.51
N GLY A 20 -22.00 12.07 1.86
CA GLY A 20 -22.61 13.14 1.08
C GLY A 20 -21.67 14.34 0.91
N GLU A 21 -21.03 14.78 1.98
CA GLU A 21 -20.03 15.86 1.95
C GLU A 21 -18.84 15.51 1.05
N SER A 22 -18.33 14.27 1.15
CA SER A 22 -17.21 13.80 0.34
C SER A 22 -17.58 13.77 -1.15
N VAL A 23 -18.77 13.26 -1.49
CA VAL A 23 -19.25 13.19 -2.88
C VAL A 23 -19.56 14.58 -3.44
N LEU A 24 -20.15 15.47 -2.64
CA LEU A 24 -20.46 16.83 -3.07
C LEU A 24 -19.19 17.63 -3.36
N ALA A 25 -18.20 17.57 -2.47
CA ALA A 25 -16.91 18.25 -2.67
C ALA A 25 -16.21 17.75 -3.94
N LEU A 26 -16.20 16.42 -4.16
CA LEU A 26 -15.65 15.83 -5.38
C LEU A 26 -16.40 16.26 -6.64
N ALA A 27 -17.74 16.27 -6.60
CA ALA A 27 -18.57 16.66 -7.73
C ALA A 27 -18.39 18.14 -8.10
N GLN A 28 -18.24 19.02 -7.11
CA GLN A 28 -17.94 20.43 -7.32
C GLN A 28 -16.57 20.61 -7.98
N GLU A 29 -15.53 19.97 -7.44
CA GLU A 29 -14.18 20.04 -8.02
C GLU A 29 -14.15 19.54 -9.47
N LEU A 30 -14.80 18.41 -9.76
CA LEU A 30 -14.91 17.87 -11.12
C LEU A 30 -15.69 18.79 -12.07
N ALA A 31 -16.70 19.50 -11.58
CA ALA A 31 -17.49 20.42 -12.39
C ALA A 31 -16.71 21.70 -12.73
N ASP A 32 -15.85 22.16 -11.82
CA ASP A 32 -15.04 23.38 -11.99
C ASP A 32 -13.69 23.10 -12.70
N THR A 33 -13.27 21.83 -12.79
CA THR A 33 -12.03 21.43 -13.48
C THR A 33 -12.25 21.28 -14.99
N ASP A 34 -11.40 21.91 -15.81
CA ASP A 34 -11.33 21.64 -17.25
C ASP A 34 -10.73 20.24 -17.51
N LEU A 35 -11.58 19.23 -17.59
CA LEU A 35 -11.19 17.84 -17.86
C LEU A 35 -10.65 17.62 -19.29
N SER A 36 -10.76 18.61 -20.18
CA SER A 36 -10.18 18.55 -21.53
C SER A 36 -8.70 18.96 -21.55
N ALA A 37 -8.23 19.62 -20.48
CA ALA A 37 -6.83 19.97 -20.33
C ALA A 37 -5.96 18.71 -20.21
N GLN A 38 -4.93 18.62 -21.04
CA GLN A 38 -4.02 17.49 -21.02
C GLN A 38 -3.15 17.54 -19.75
N ALA A 39 -3.15 16.46 -18.98
CA ALA A 39 -2.27 16.36 -17.82
C ALA A 39 -0.81 16.56 -18.24
N ALA A 40 -0.03 17.28 -17.43
CA ALA A 40 1.38 17.60 -17.71
C ALA A 40 2.28 16.35 -17.83
N GLY A 41 1.77 15.18 -17.42
CA GLY A 41 2.39 13.87 -17.57
C GLY A 41 1.79 12.87 -16.57
N ASP A 42 2.21 11.61 -16.69
CA ASP A 42 1.79 10.58 -15.76
C ASP A 42 2.48 10.72 -14.40
N ALA A 43 1.82 10.23 -13.35
CA ALA A 43 2.35 10.17 -12.00
C ALA A 43 2.17 8.77 -11.41
N ALA A 44 3.11 8.35 -10.56
CA ALA A 44 3.01 7.12 -9.78
C ALA A 44 2.62 7.47 -8.34
N TRP A 45 1.60 6.80 -7.82
CA TRP A 45 1.06 7.03 -6.48
C TRP A 45 1.23 5.75 -5.66
N THR A 46 1.67 5.90 -4.41
CA THR A 46 1.75 4.80 -3.45
C THR A 46 1.37 5.29 -2.08
N ASP A 47 0.73 4.44 -1.32
CA ASP A 47 0.44 4.68 0.09
C ASP A 47 1.50 3.98 0.98
N ILE A 48 1.85 4.63 2.09
CA ILE A 48 2.75 4.06 3.11
C ILE A 48 1.90 3.55 4.27
N LEU A 49 1.49 2.28 4.18
CA LEU A 49 0.79 1.55 5.25
C LEU A 49 -0.51 2.23 5.76
N GLY A 50 -1.15 3.05 4.93
CA GLY A 50 -2.36 3.81 5.21
C GLY A 50 -2.11 5.18 5.85
N PHE A 51 -0.86 5.54 6.14
CA PHE A 51 -0.53 6.78 6.87
C PHE A 51 -0.38 7.99 5.96
N VAL A 52 0.18 7.80 4.77
CA VAL A 52 0.47 8.90 3.85
C VAL A 52 0.51 8.39 2.43
N VAL A 53 -0.16 9.12 1.54
CA VAL A 53 -0.06 8.93 0.09
C VAL A 53 1.09 9.78 -0.43
N VAL A 54 2.06 9.12 -1.05
CA VAL A 54 3.20 9.76 -1.72
C VAL A 54 3.03 9.60 -3.22
N HIS A 55 3.37 10.65 -3.97
CA HIS A 55 3.35 10.62 -5.43
C HIS A 55 4.56 11.29 -6.04
N TRP A 56 4.95 10.84 -7.24
CA TRP A 56 6.01 11.45 -8.06
C TRP A 56 5.68 11.33 -9.55
N SER A 57 6.36 12.11 -10.40
CA SER A 57 6.20 11.99 -11.87
C SER A 57 6.68 10.62 -12.34
N ALA A 58 5.91 9.96 -13.22
CA ALA A 58 6.20 8.62 -13.69
C ALA A 58 7.59 8.49 -14.36
N SER A 59 8.12 9.58 -14.91
CA SER A 59 9.48 9.65 -15.47
C SER A 59 10.58 9.29 -14.46
N TRP A 60 10.36 9.53 -13.16
CA TRP A 60 11.29 9.16 -12.09
C TRP A 60 11.24 7.69 -11.69
N THR A 61 10.20 6.96 -12.10
CA THR A 61 10.02 5.56 -11.69
C THR A 61 11.21 4.70 -12.10
N MET A 62 11.66 4.79 -13.36
CA MET A 62 12.82 4.02 -13.82
C MET A 62 14.14 4.43 -13.15
N PRO A 63 14.50 5.72 -13.07
CA PRO A 63 15.68 6.17 -12.32
C PRO A 63 15.69 5.69 -10.86
N LEU A 64 14.56 5.79 -10.16
CA LEU A 64 14.44 5.33 -8.76
C LEU A 64 14.56 3.80 -8.65
N ALA A 65 13.97 3.04 -9.58
CA ALA A 65 14.09 1.59 -9.62
C ALA A 65 15.54 1.14 -9.85
N ILE A 66 16.25 1.77 -10.79
CA ILE A 66 17.67 1.49 -11.06
C ILE A 66 18.51 1.85 -9.83
N LEU A 67 18.28 3.00 -9.21
CA LEU A 67 18.99 3.39 -7.99
C LEU A 67 18.76 2.40 -6.85
N ALA A 68 17.52 1.98 -6.63
CA ALA A 68 17.19 0.97 -5.62
C ALA A 68 17.88 -0.37 -5.89
N LEU A 69 17.92 -0.81 -7.15
CA LEU A 69 18.64 -2.03 -7.55
C LEU A 69 20.14 -1.91 -7.30
N ILE A 70 20.77 -0.78 -7.66
CA ILE A 70 22.18 -0.53 -7.40
C ILE A 70 22.47 -0.59 -5.91
N LEU A 71 21.67 0.11 -5.10
CA LEU A 71 21.82 0.10 -3.64
C LEU A 71 21.70 -1.31 -3.06
N LEU A 72 20.72 -2.09 -3.52
CA LEU A 72 20.53 -3.48 -3.11
C LEU A 72 21.76 -4.34 -3.45
N LEU A 73 22.28 -4.22 -4.68
CA LEU A 73 23.46 -4.96 -5.11
C LEU A 73 24.71 -4.54 -4.31
N VAL A 74 24.93 -3.24 -4.11
CA VAL A 74 26.05 -2.73 -3.32
C VAL A 74 25.99 -3.26 -1.90
N VAL A 75 24.84 -3.18 -1.22
CA VAL A 75 24.67 -3.71 0.13
C VAL A 75 24.92 -5.22 0.16
N SER A 76 24.37 -5.97 -0.80
CA SER A 76 24.56 -7.43 -0.89
C SER A 76 26.03 -7.80 -1.05
N VAL A 77 26.75 -7.13 -1.95
CA VAL A 77 28.19 -7.35 -2.18
C VAL A 77 28.99 -6.96 -0.94
N VAL A 78 28.71 -5.81 -0.31
CA VAL A 78 29.41 -5.38 0.91
C VAL A 78 29.23 -6.39 2.04
N VAL A 79 28.02 -6.93 2.22
CA VAL A 79 27.75 -7.97 3.22
C VAL A 79 28.56 -9.24 2.92
N ILE A 80 28.53 -9.72 1.67
CA ILE A 80 29.29 -10.93 1.28
C ILE A 80 30.80 -10.74 1.46
N LEU A 81 31.33 -9.54 1.17
CA LEU A 81 32.76 -9.27 1.27
C LEU A 81 33.25 -9.02 2.71
N ARG A 82 32.36 -8.57 3.60
CA ARG A 82 32.73 -8.19 4.98
C ARG A 82 32.28 -9.19 6.04
N THR A 83 31.57 -10.24 5.66
CA THR A 83 31.07 -11.28 6.55
C THR A 83 31.28 -12.65 5.90
N ASP A 84 31.15 -13.73 6.67
CA ASP A 84 31.18 -15.10 6.12
C ASP A 84 29.84 -15.49 5.44
N LEU A 85 28.95 -14.52 5.21
CA LEU A 85 27.65 -14.73 4.59
C LEU A 85 27.80 -14.86 3.07
N GLY A 86 27.72 -16.09 2.57
CA GLY A 86 27.65 -16.35 1.12
C GLY A 86 26.29 -16.00 0.51
N LEU A 87 26.19 -16.08 -0.83
CA LEU A 87 24.93 -15.87 -1.56
C LEU A 87 23.78 -16.75 -1.04
N GLY A 88 24.08 -18.00 -0.68
CA GLY A 88 23.11 -18.92 -0.08
C GLY A 88 22.55 -18.41 1.26
N GLY A 89 23.38 -17.74 2.07
CA GLY A 89 22.94 -17.12 3.32
C GLY A 89 21.98 -15.95 3.09
N LEU A 90 22.25 -15.11 2.08
CA LEU A 90 21.33 -14.03 1.69
C LEU A 90 19.99 -14.57 1.19
N LEU A 91 20.00 -15.58 0.32
CA LEU A 91 18.78 -16.21 -0.20
C LEU A 91 17.97 -16.88 0.91
N LEU A 92 18.65 -17.57 1.84
CA LEU A 92 17.99 -18.17 3.00
C LEU A 92 17.40 -17.09 3.91
N GLY A 93 18.10 -15.98 4.12
CA GLY A 93 17.58 -14.83 4.87
C GLY A 93 16.33 -14.22 4.22
N LEU A 94 16.35 -14.03 2.90
CA LEU A 94 15.18 -13.54 2.15
C LEU A 94 13.99 -14.50 2.28
N LEU A 95 14.23 -15.81 2.15
CA LEU A 95 13.22 -16.83 2.35
C LEU A 95 12.68 -16.82 3.78
N ALA A 96 13.55 -16.70 4.78
CA ALA A 96 13.16 -16.64 6.19
C ALA A 96 12.29 -15.42 6.50
N VAL A 97 12.61 -14.24 5.95
CA VAL A 97 11.77 -13.03 6.09
C VAL A 97 10.39 -13.25 5.46
N PHE A 98 10.34 -13.83 4.26
CA PHE A 98 9.08 -14.12 3.59
C PHE A 98 8.22 -15.12 4.39
N LEU A 99 8.82 -16.21 4.88
CA LEU A 99 8.13 -17.19 5.72
C LEU A 99 7.65 -16.58 7.04
N ALA A 100 8.45 -15.73 7.68
CA ALA A 100 8.07 -15.02 8.90
C ALA A 100 6.87 -14.10 8.67
N LEU A 101 6.81 -13.39 7.54
CA LEU A 101 5.68 -12.55 7.16
C LEU A 101 4.40 -13.39 7.00
N VAL A 102 4.46 -14.47 6.21
CA VAL A 102 3.33 -15.39 5.99
C VAL A 102 2.85 -15.97 7.31
N LEU A 103 3.77 -16.45 8.15
CA LEU A 103 3.44 -17.00 9.46
C LEU A 103 2.76 -15.97 10.35
N THR A 104 3.25 -14.73 10.37
CA THR A 104 2.65 -13.64 11.15
C THR A 104 1.21 -13.36 10.71
N VAL A 105 0.95 -13.32 9.42
CA VAL A 105 -0.42 -13.14 8.89
C VAL A 105 -1.32 -14.31 9.29
N LEU A 106 -0.86 -15.55 9.12
CA LEU A 106 -1.63 -16.75 9.48
C LEU A 106 -1.95 -16.81 10.98
N LEU A 107 -0.98 -16.49 11.83
CA LEU A 107 -1.19 -16.42 13.28
C LEU A 107 -2.19 -15.31 13.65
N GLY A 108 -2.10 -14.14 13.00
CA GLY A 108 -3.06 -13.05 13.18
C GLY A 108 -4.47 -13.46 12.80
N LEU A 109 -4.67 -14.09 11.64
CA LEU A 109 -5.97 -14.60 11.19
C LEU A 109 -6.50 -15.72 12.10
N GLY A 110 -5.64 -16.62 12.56
CA GLY A 110 -6.02 -17.67 13.50
C GLY A 110 -6.46 -17.11 14.85
N LEU A 111 -5.76 -16.09 15.34
CA LEU A 111 -6.11 -15.41 16.59
C LEU A 111 -7.44 -14.66 16.47
N THR A 112 -7.66 -13.91 15.38
CA THR A 112 -8.95 -13.22 15.18
C THR A 112 -10.10 -14.19 15.04
N TRP A 113 -9.90 -15.32 14.35
CA TRP A 113 -10.90 -16.39 14.28
C TRP A 113 -11.22 -16.95 15.66
N LEU A 114 -10.21 -17.29 16.48
CA LEU A 114 -10.41 -17.81 17.83
C LEU A 114 -11.17 -16.83 18.73
N LEU A 115 -10.92 -15.53 18.61
CA LEU A 115 -11.62 -14.48 19.37
C LEU A 115 -13.04 -14.21 18.87
N SER A 116 -13.40 -14.68 17.67
CA SER A 116 -14.72 -14.49 17.06
C SER A 116 -15.68 -15.65 17.28
N VAL A 117 -15.21 -16.77 17.85
CA VAL A 117 -15.99 -17.95 18.25
C VAL A 117 -16.38 -17.82 19.72
#